data_AF-A0A959RYD4-F1
#
_entry.id   AF-A0A959RYD4-F1
#
_cell.length_a   1.000
_cell.length_b   1.000
_cell.length_c   1.000
_cell.angle_alpha   90.00
_cell.angle_beta   90.00
_cell.angle_gamma   90.00
#
_symmetry.space_group_name_H-M   'P 1'
#
loop_
_entity.id
_entity.type
_entity.pdbx_description
1 polymer ?
#
loop_
_entity_poly.entity_id
_entity_poly.type
_entity_poly.pdbx_seq_one_letter_code
_entity_poly.pdbx_strand_id
1 'polypeptide(L)'
;MKLSTISSLLRIEQYIKNLFVLAPLFFSKEFVKPDQSFRSLAAVFIFSIIASSIYIFNDIRDLEEDRNHPTKKFRPIASNLISVRNAVLVMLFLV
;
A
#
# COMPACT_ATOMS: atom_id res chain seq x y z
N MET A 1 7.99 -9.71 14.50
CA MET A 1 6.75 -9.44 13.71
C MET A 1 6.55 -10.57 12.71
N LYS A 2 5.32 -11.06 12.54
CA LYS A 2 5.04 -12.06 11.49
C LYS A 2 5.00 -11.37 10.13
N LEU A 3 5.45 -12.06 9.08
CA LEU A 3 5.44 -11.53 7.71
C LEU A 3 4.02 -11.13 7.27
N SER A 4 3.01 -11.88 7.70
CA SER A 4 1.59 -11.60 7.43
C SER A 4 1.12 -10.27 8.02
N THR A 5 1.70 -9.82 9.14
CA THR A 5 1.36 -8.52 9.74
C THR A 5 1.92 -7.38 8.89
N ILE A 6 3.14 -7.54 8.37
CA ILE A 6 3.77 -6.54 7.50
C ILE A 6 3.01 -6.45 6.17
N SER A 7 2.68 -7.59 5.55
CA SER A 7 1.92 -7.59 4.30
C SER A 7 0.55 -6.94 4.46
N SER A 8 -0.12 -7.18 5.58
CA SER A 8 -1.40 -6.53 5.90
C SER A 8 -1.25 -5.04 6.21
N LEU A 9 -0.17 -4.61 6.88
CA LEU A 9 0.11 -3.19 7.12
C LEU A 9 0.33 -2.43 5.81
N LEU A 10 1.13 -3.02 4.91
CA LEU A 10 1.42 -2.45 3.58
C LEU A 10 0.28 -2.62 2.58
N ARG A 11 -0.80 -3.33 2.95
CA ARG A 11 -1.95 -3.59 2.05
C ARG A 11 -1.52 -4.21 0.72
N ILE A 12 -0.63 -5.19 0.75
CA ILE A 12 -0.12 -5.86 -0.47
C ILE A 12 -1.29 -6.44 -1.29
N GLU A 13 -2.37 -6.89 -0.63
CA GLU A 13 -3.57 -7.37 -1.32
C GLU A 13 -4.28 -6.29 -2.16
N GLN A 14 -4.09 -5.01 -1.84
CA GLN A 14 -4.65 -3.88 -2.58
C GLN A 14 -3.82 -3.48 -3.81
N TYR A 15 -2.59 -3.98 -3.95
CA TYR A 15 -1.68 -3.60 -5.04
C TYR A 15 -2.24 -3.99 -6.42
N ILE A 16 -3.16 -4.94 -6.49
CA ILE A 16 -3.88 -5.27 -7.72
C ILE A 16 -4.54 -4.04 -8.35
N LYS A 17 -5.03 -3.10 -7.54
CA LYS A 17 -5.64 -1.84 -8.01
C LYS A 17 -4.61 -0.90 -8.64
N ASN A 18 -3.36 -0.98 -8.18
CA ASN A 18 -2.27 -0.14 -8.67
C ASN A 18 -1.80 -0.54 -10.07
N LEU A 19 -2.18 -1.74 -10.56
CA LEU A 19 -1.94 -2.12 -11.96
C LEU A 19 -2.65 -1.19 -12.94
N PHE A 20 -3.65 -0.42 -12.50
CA PHE A 20 -4.28 0.61 -13.33
C PHE A 20 -3.28 1.69 -13.80
N VAL A 21 -2.14 1.87 -13.12
CA VAL A 21 -1.04 2.73 -13.57
C VAL A 21 -0.46 2.27 -14.93
N LEU A 22 -0.65 1.01 -15.32
CA LEU A 22 -0.25 0.49 -16.63
C LEU A 22 -1.25 0.82 -17.74
N ALA A 23 -2.44 1.34 -17.44
CA ALA A 23 -3.46 1.63 -18.45
C ALA A 23 -2.94 2.53 -19.59
N PRO A 24 -2.20 3.64 -19.33
CA PRO A 24 -1.65 4.46 -20.40
C PRO A 24 -0.66 3.71 -21.30
N LEU A 25 0.18 2.82 -20.75
CA LEU A 25 1.10 1.99 -21.52
C LEU A 25 0.35 1.06 -22.49
N PHE A 26 -0.75 0.46 -22.01
CA PHE A 26 -1.57 -0.44 -22.82
C PHE A 26 -2.29 0.31 -23.95
N PHE A 27 -2.98 1.42 -23.63
CA PHE A 27 -3.76 2.16 -24.61
C PHE A 27 -2.90 2.94 -25.62
N SER A 28 -1.70 3.36 -25.24
CA SER A 28 -0.72 3.95 -26.17
C SER A 28 -0.05 2.93 -27.09
N LYS A 29 -0.20 1.62 -26.81
CA LYS A 29 0.50 0.51 -27.51
C LYS A 29 2.03 0.58 -27.41
N GLU A 30 2.54 1.35 -26.46
CA GLU A 30 3.98 1.55 -26.24
C GLU A 30 4.64 0.39 -25.48
N PHE A 31 3.87 -0.61 -25.02
CA PHE A 31 4.38 -1.80 -24.33
C PHE A 31 5.39 -2.62 -25.14
N VAL A 32 5.42 -2.44 -26.46
CA VAL A 32 6.43 -3.05 -27.35
C VAL A 32 7.82 -2.44 -27.20
N LYS A 33 7.93 -1.24 -26.60
CA LYS A 33 9.21 -0.57 -26.35
C LYS A 33 9.71 -0.96 -24.96
N PRO A 34 10.86 -1.67 -24.84
CA PRO A 34 11.35 -2.15 -23.54
C PRO A 34 11.57 -1.04 -22.50
N ASP A 35 12.05 0.13 -22.92
CA ASP A 35 12.24 1.29 -22.04
C ASP A 35 10.92 1.76 -21.41
N GLN A 36 9.84 1.85 -22.20
CA GLN A 36 8.54 2.30 -21.71
C GLN A 36 7.90 1.27 -20.77
N SER A 37 8.03 -0.02 -21.10
CA SER A 37 7.58 -1.10 -20.23
C SER A 37 8.33 -1.11 -18.89
N PHE A 38 9.65 -0.93 -18.91
CA PHE A 38 10.45 -0.85 -17.68
C PHE A 38 10.04 0.35 -16.82
N ARG A 39 9.90 1.55 -17.41
CA ARG A 39 9.47 2.76 -16.71
C ARG A 39 8.08 2.59 -16.09
N SER A 40 7.15 1.97 -16.81
CA SER A 40 5.79 1.76 -16.32
C SER A 40 5.74 0.74 -15.18
N LEU A 41 6.55 -0.32 -15.24
CA LEU A 41 6.68 -1.28 -14.14
C LEU A 41 7.33 -0.64 -12.90
N ALA A 42 8.37 0.18 -13.10
CA ALA A 42 8.96 0.97 -12.02
C ALA A 42 7.93 1.94 -11.41
N ALA A 43 7.10 2.58 -12.23
CA ALA A 43 6.02 3.44 -11.77
C ALA A 43 5.00 2.68 -10.92
N VAL A 44 4.55 1.48 -11.33
CA VAL A 44 3.65 0.63 -10.52
C VAL A 44 4.29 0.28 -9.17
N PHE A 45 5.57 -0.08 -9.17
CA PHE A 45 6.28 -0.46 -7.96
C PHE A 45 6.39 0.71 -6.98
N ILE A 46 6.89 1.86 -7.45
CA ILE A 46 7.01 3.10 -6.65
C ILE A 46 5.63 3.56 -6.17
N PHE A 47 4.64 3.58 -7.05
CA PHE A 47 3.27 3.94 -6.69
C PHE A 47 2.69 3.03 -5.61
N SER A 48 3.01 1.73 -5.64
CA SER A 48 2.52 0.79 -4.62
C SER A 48 3.17 1.02 -3.25
N ILE A 49 4.46 1.37 -3.21
CA ILE A 49 5.16 1.75 -1.99
C ILE A 49 4.55 3.04 -1.41
N ILE A 50 4.36 4.07 -2.23
CA ILE A 50 3.74 5.33 -1.80
C ILE A 50 2.29 5.10 -1.36
N ALA A 51 1.51 4.29 -2.08
CA ALA A 51 0.14 3.96 -1.69
C ALA A 51 0.09 3.30 -0.30
N SER A 52 1.09 2.49 0.06
CA SER A 52 1.20 1.90 1.40
C SER A 52 1.33 2.96 2.50
N SER A 53 2.08 4.04 2.27
CA SER A 53 2.20 5.11 3.27
C SER A 53 0.84 5.80 3.49
N ILE A 54 0.07 6.01 2.41
CA ILE A 54 -1.29 6.57 2.49
C ILE A 54 -2.26 5.59 3.19
N TYR A 55 -2.16 4.29 2.93
CA TYR A 55 -2.98 3.31 3.65
C TYR A 55 -2.65 3.27 5.15
N ILE A 56 -1.36 3.36 5.51
CA ILE A 56 -0.94 3.44 6.92
C ILE A 56 -1.48 4.73 7.55
N PHE A 57 -1.37 5.87 6.86
CA PHE A 57 -1.94 7.13 7.33
C PHE A 57 -3.45 7.02 7.61
N ASN A 58 -4.20 6.39 6.69
CA ASN A 58 -5.62 6.16 6.87
C ASN A 58 -5.92 5.23 8.06
N ASP A 59 -5.17 4.13 8.21
CA ASP A 59 -5.35 3.22 9.34
C ASP A 59 -5.02 3.87 10.71
N ILE A 60 -4.14 4.88 10.74
CA ILE A 60 -3.88 5.70 11.93
C ILE A 60 -5.03 6.68 12.17
N ARG A 61 -5.47 7.40 11.13
CA ARG A 61 -6.53 8.40 11.23
C ARG A 61 -7.86 7.77 11.65
N ASP A 62 -8.17 6.60 11.12
CA ASP A 62 -9.44 5.90 11.31
C ASP A 62 -9.38 4.91 12.49
N LEU A 63 -8.34 4.99 13.34
CA LEU A 63 -8.01 4.00 14.38
C LEU A 63 -9.18 3.71 15.35
N GLU A 64 -9.86 4.76 15.82
CA GLU A 64 -10.96 4.61 16.78
C GLU A 64 -12.19 3.94 16.14
N GLU A 65 -12.51 4.30 14.89
CA GLU A 65 -13.59 3.66 14.13
C GLU A 65 -13.23 2.19 13.85
N ASP A 66 -12.00 1.95 13.39
CA ASP A 66 -11.51 0.62 13.03
C ASP A 66 -11.57 -0.34 14.22
N ARG A 67 -11.25 0.12 15.44
CA ARG A 67 -11.35 -0.70 16.67
C ARG A 67 -12.77 -1.19 16.95
N ASN A 68 -13.78 -0.41 16.60
CA ASN A 68 -15.19 -0.74 16.83
C ASN A 68 -15.84 -1.47 15.64
N HIS A 69 -15.17 -1.50 14.49
CA HIS A 69 -15.70 -2.10 13.27
C HIS A 69 -15.64 -3.65 13.29
N PRO A 70 -16.66 -4.37 12.78
CA PRO A 70 -16.72 -5.84 12.83
C PRO A 70 -15.49 -6.55 12.25
N THR A 71 -14.97 -6.09 11.11
CA THR A 71 -13.81 -6.67 10.42
C THR A 71 -12.53 -5.82 10.49
N LYS A 72 -12.61 -4.48 10.41
CA LYS A 72 -11.42 -3.60 10.42
C LYS A 72 -10.67 -3.60 11.78
N LYS A 73 -11.30 -4.03 12.87
CA LYS A 73 -10.65 -4.17 14.19
C LYS A 73 -9.44 -5.10 14.21
N PHE A 74 -9.34 -5.98 13.21
CA PHE A 74 -8.21 -6.91 13.06
C PHE A 74 -7.03 -6.31 12.27
N ARG A 75 -7.12 -5.06 11.79
CA ARG A 75 -6.00 -4.37 11.16
C ARG A 75 -4.82 -4.27 12.13
N PRO A 76 -3.56 -4.29 11.65
CA PRO A 76 -2.39 -4.33 12.53
C PRO A 76 -2.32 -3.19 13.57
N ILE A 77 -2.75 -1.98 13.20
CA ILE A 77 -2.74 -0.83 14.10
C ILE A 77 -3.93 -0.89 15.07
N ALA A 78 -5.15 -1.16 14.58
CA ALA A 78 -6.37 -1.27 15.39
C ALA A 78 -6.29 -2.39 16.45
N SER A 79 -5.68 -3.52 16.09
CA SER A 79 -5.47 -4.68 16.97
C SER A 79 -4.22 -4.58 17.87
N ASN A 80 -3.51 -3.45 17.85
CA ASN A 80 -2.27 -3.21 18.57
C ASN A 80 -1.11 -4.18 18.23
N LEU A 81 -1.16 -4.89 17.10
CA LEU A 81 -0.03 -5.69 16.59
C LEU A 81 1.15 -4.80 16.17
N ILE A 82 0.86 -3.56 15.75
CA ILE A 82 1.84 -2.52 15.43
C ILE A 82 1.43 -1.24 16.15
N SER A 83 2.35 -0.66 16.92
CA SER A 83 2.11 0.62 17.59
C SER A 83 2.00 1.75 16.57
N VAL A 84 1.22 2.79 16.89
CA VAL A 84 1.11 4.00 16.04
C VAL A 84 2.49 4.60 15.76
N ARG A 85 3.38 4.64 16.76
CA ARG A 85 4.76 5.13 16.58
C ARG A 85 5.52 4.33 15.51
N ASN A 86 5.46 3.00 15.55
CA ASN A 86 6.13 2.16 14.56
C ASN A 86 5.48 2.30 13.18
N ALA A 87 4.15 2.41 13.13
CA ALA A 87 3.43 2.66 11.88
C ALA A 87 3.86 3.98 11.23
N VAL A 88 4.02 5.06 12.02
CA VAL A 88 4.53 6.35 11.53
C VAL A 88 5.96 6.22 11.00
N LEU A 89 6.85 5.51 11.69
CA LEU A 89 8.21 5.29 11.20
C LEU A 89 8.24 4.54 9.86
N VAL A 90 7.42 3.50 9.71
CA VAL A 90 7.27 2.78 8.43
C VAL A 90 6.69 3.70 7.36
N MET A 91 5.65 4.45 7.68
CA MET A 91 5.03 5.41 6.76
C MET A 91 6.04 6.44 6.23
N LEU A 92 6.88 7.01 7.10
CA LEU A 92 7.91 7.97 6.73
C LEU A 92 9.06 7.34 5.93
N PHE A 93 9.34 6.06 6.13
CA PHE A 93 10.36 5.34 5.36
C PHE A 93 9.93 5.02 3.93
N LEU A 94 8.63 4.95 3.67
CA LEU A 94 8.06 4.61 2.36
C LEU A 94 7.97 5.82 1.40
N VAL A 95 8.26 7.03 1.85
CA VAL A 95 8.19 8.29 1.08
C VAL A 95 9.57 8.94 1.05
#